data_AF-A0A6I7NEV0-F1
#
_entry.id   AF-A0A6I7NEV0-F1
#
_cell.length_a   1.000
_cell.length_b   1.000
_cell.length_c   1.000
_cell.angle_alpha   90.00
_cell.angle_beta   90.00
_cell.angle_gamma   90.00
#
_symmetry.space_group_name_H-M   'P 1'
#
loop_
_entity.id
_entity.type
_entity.pdbx_description
1 polymer ?
#
loop_
_entity_poly.entity_id
_entity_poly.type
_entity_poly.pdbx_seq_one_letter_code
_entity_poly.pdbx_strand_id
1 'polypeptide(L)'
;MLGKHGLHKLGLALLFLLAAGSLAACRGEDEVITHTVTFETFGGSDVNAQDIQNGRRITRPADPTKEDGSEFVGWYKDSQFSSLWNFDIDIVTEPVTLYAQWRRIEPFPTEIAMTPTPFSSTVTWLQSGVTPGTSFEVTLTAGIPQVDVFGRTLYTYPDEGVVVAGSHQISDDLTITWSPDSPVQGGVYKIAILTDGADEVTAVDLAFRGEGTAENPFLVFTSIDLAGMLEHDAIGAGQYYVLQNDLNREAAYASIQGKTFHGTFDGQNHTITVTGNAGLFFALGETAVVENLIVDGNVQTGTTPLIGGIAHENRGVIRDTVSWITITSSAGQVGNPDTKLEGGVGGLVGINHADGRIENCRFRSSGSSVGVLKANIGAGGIASINYGTISRCENRGALGAFNAVESGRSLQRYSYMGGIAGFNYGLIEQSNTTSVGKLLAQRYWNVSPPDGTENNRVIGGIAGYNGAEGIIRESFFNGIRVHGDQYVGGIAGINAGLITHSYVGARYYGALAGRSYVGGRSDVGGIAGALQGEGRVEYSYAAINVFALESTPYANASEAYN
;
A
#
# COMPACT_ATOMS: atom_id res chain seq x y z
N MET A 1 80.11 9.94 32.96
CA MET A 1 81.09 11.00 32.68
C MET A 1 80.37 12.35 32.76
N LEU A 2 81.07 13.32 33.37
CA LEU A 2 80.80 14.76 33.54
C LEU A 2 79.81 15.37 32.51
N GLY A 3 78.84 16.21 32.87
CA GLY A 3 78.91 17.54 33.54
C GLY A 3 78.14 18.53 32.63
N LYS A 4 77.45 19.61 33.01
CA LYS A 4 77.51 20.65 34.08
C LYS A 4 76.10 21.30 34.09
N HIS A 5 75.36 21.62 35.17
CA HIS A 5 75.56 22.48 36.37
C HIS A 5 75.91 23.96 36.13
N GLY A 6 75.06 24.86 36.68
CA GLY A 6 75.33 26.29 36.94
C GLY A 6 74.26 27.25 36.36
N LEU A 7 73.14 27.58 37.02
CA LEU A 7 72.93 28.65 38.02
C LEU A 7 73.21 30.10 37.53
N HIS A 8 72.19 30.99 37.49
CA HIS A 8 72.11 32.25 38.29
C HIS A 8 71.18 33.38 37.74
N LYS A 9 70.72 34.20 38.70
CA LYS A 9 70.09 35.56 38.67
C LYS A 9 68.55 35.58 38.57
N LEU A 10 67.73 35.94 39.57
CA LEU A 10 67.75 36.87 40.72
C LEU A 10 67.57 38.37 40.37
N GLY A 11 66.44 38.92 40.85
CA GLY A 11 66.05 40.35 40.97
C GLY A 11 64.53 40.40 41.26
N LEU A 12 64.02 40.49 42.51
CA LEU A 12 63.91 41.65 43.43
C LEU A 12 63.17 42.83 42.75
N ALA A 13 62.06 43.40 43.23
CA ALA A 13 61.68 43.71 44.62
C ALA A 13 60.18 44.10 44.79
N LEU A 14 59.66 43.91 46.02
CA LEU A 14 58.74 44.78 46.79
C LEU A 14 57.30 45.07 46.24
N LEU A 15 56.20 45.24 47.00
CA LEU A 15 55.92 45.33 48.45
C LEU A 15 54.36 45.32 48.63
N PHE A 16 53.85 44.48 49.56
CA PHE A 16 52.76 44.72 50.54
C PHE A 16 51.24 44.88 50.16
N LEU A 17 50.47 43.94 50.74
CA LEU A 17 49.32 44.10 51.68
C LEU A 17 47.84 43.99 51.22
N LEU A 18 47.19 43.02 51.89
CA LEU A 18 45.83 42.98 52.47
C LEU A 18 44.57 42.78 51.60
N ALA A 19 44.04 41.56 51.75
CA ALA A 19 42.71 41.23 52.28
C ALA A 19 41.49 41.04 51.35
N ALA A 20 40.82 39.92 51.65
CA ALA A 20 39.42 39.56 51.46
C ALA A 20 38.98 39.03 50.09
N GLY A 21 38.44 37.81 50.10
CA GLY A 21 37.73 37.22 48.97
C GLY A 21 37.68 35.70 49.02
N SER A 22 36.73 35.17 49.80
CA SER A 22 36.30 33.78 49.84
C SER A 22 36.27 33.07 48.48
N LEU A 23 37.07 32.01 48.31
CA LEU A 23 36.79 30.97 47.32
C LEU A 23 35.63 30.10 47.85
N ALA A 24 34.40 30.54 47.60
CA ALA A 24 33.26 29.63 47.53
C ALA A 24 33.33 28.95 46.16
N ALA A 25 33.82 27.71 46.12
CA ALA A 25 33.68 26.86 44.96
C ALA A 25 32.19 26.49 44.84
N CYS A 26 31.56 26.91 43.74
CA CYS A 26 30.21 26.54 43.36
C CYS A 26 30.08 25.01 43.34
N ARG A 27 29.34 24.46 44.31
CA ARG A 27 28.72 23.14 44.18
C ARG A 27 27.35 23.41 43.56
N GLY A 28 27.22 23.16 42.25
CA GLY A 28 25.91 23.12 41.63
C GLY A 28 25.14 21.98 42.28
N GLU A 29 24.13 22.30 43.08
CA GLU A 29 23.06 21.38 43.40
C GLU A 29 22.26 21.24 42.09
N ASP A 30 22.40 20.10 41.41
CA ASP A 30 21.44 19.74 40.37
C ASP A 30 20.08 19.63 41.06
N GLU A 31 19.23 20.64 40.86
CA GLU A 31 17.88 20.65 41.39
C GLU A 31 17.12 19.48 40.78
N VAL A 32 16.81 18.47 41.61
CA VAL A 32 16.02 17.32 41.20
C VAL A 32 14.57 17.78 41.06
N ILE A 33 14.19 18.20 39.85
CA ILE A 33 12.82 18.55 39.53
C ILE A 33 11.97 17.28 39.68
N THR A 34 10.96 17.35 40.56
CA THR A 34 9.98 16.30 40.80
C THR A 34 8.59 16.84 40.44
N HIS A 35 7.79 15.97 39.86
CA HIS A 35 6.41 16.24 39.47
C HIS A 35 5.49 15.31 40.22
N THR A 36 4.43 15.87 40.81
CA THR A 36 3.41 15.08 41.48
C THR A 36 2.46 14.49 40.46
N VAL A 37 2.24 13.19 40.59
CA VAL A 37 1.25 12.41 39.84
C VAL A 37 0.08 12.12 40.76
N THR A 38 -1.11 12.56 40.38
CA THR A 38 -2.35 12.26 41.11
C THR A 38 -3.21 11.27 40.34
N PHE A 39 -4.05 10.54 41.07
CA PHE A 39 -4.93 9.51 40.52
C PHE A 39 -6.38 9.88 40.86
N GLU A 40 -7.17 10.19 39.83
CA GLU A 40 -8.61 10.45 39.94
C GLU A 40 -9.36 9.14 39.71
N THR A 41 -9.89 8.55 40.78
CA THR A 41 -10.53 7.23 40.74
C THR A 41 -12.00 7.28 40.40
N PHE A 42 -12.64 8.47 40.35
CA PHE A 42 -14.08 8.63 40.09
C PHE A 42 -14.97 7.72 40.96
N GLY A 43 -14.71 7.73 42.27
CA GLY A 43 -15.48 6.98 43.26
C GLY A 43 -15.02 5.52 43.46
N GLY A 44 -13.90 5.11 42.88
CA GLY A 44 -13.19 3.90 43.29
C GLY A 44 -12.31 4.11 44.52
N SER A 45 -11.74 3.03 45.05
CA SER A 45 -10.84 3.04 46.21
C SER A 45 -9.66 3.98 46.02
N ASP A 46 -9.28 4.71 47.09
CA ASP A 46 -8.22 5.71 47.04
C ASP A 46 -6.88 5.15 46.55
N VAL A 47 -6.22 5.91 45.67
CA VAL A 47 -4.86 5.63 45.17
C VAL A 47 -3.95 6.80 45.53
N ASN A 48 -2.89 6.52 46.28
CA ASN A 48 -1.97 7.56 46.73
C ASN A 48 -1.23 8.23 45.56
N ALA A 49 -1.07 9.55 45.65
CA ALA A 49 -0.23 10.31 44.74
C ALA A 49 1.24 9.86 44.81
N GLN A 50 1.97 10.02 43.70
CA GLN A 50 3.39 9.67 43.59
C GLN A 50 4.20 10.88 43.13
N ASP A 51 5.33 11.14 43.78
CA ASP A 51 6.29 12.16 43.33
C ASP A 51 7.36 11.52 42.45
N ILE A 52 7.39 11.91 41.18
CA ILE A 52 8.23 11.30 40.15
C ILE A 52 9.25 12.32 39.65
N GLN A 53 10.52 11.95 39.64
CA GLN A 53 11.58 12.80 39.06
C GLN A 53 11.31 13.04 37.56
N ASN A 54 11.56 14.27 37.10
CA ASN A 54 11.38 14.65 35.70
C ASN A 54 12.09 13.68 34.74
N GLY A 55 11.35 13.21 33.73
CA GLY A 55 11.80 12.23 32.75
C GLY A 55 11.78 10.77 33.21
N ARG A 56 11.23 10.46 34.40
CA ARG A 56 11.07 9.08 34.90
C ARG A 56 9.65 8.56 34.68
N ARG A 57 9.48 7.23 34.78
CA ARG A 57 8.19 6.52 34.66
C ARG A 57 7.50 6.41 36.02
N ILE A 58 6.17 6.32 36.00
CA ILE A 58 5.32 6.10 37.19
C ILE A 58 5.41 4.62 37.61
N THR A 59 5.42 4.33 38.91
CA THR A 59 5.24 2.95 39.38
C THR A 59 3.75 2.61 39.34
N ARG A 60 3.35 1.59 38.57
CA ARG A 60 1.92 1.24 38.45
C ARG A 60 1.31 0.94 39.83
N PRO A 61 0.25 1.66 40.26
CA PRO A 61 -0.44 1.35 41.51
C PRO A 61 -1.22 0.02 41.40
N ALA A 62 -1.67 -0.51 42.52
CA ALA A 62 -2.68 -1.57 42.49
C ALA A 62 -3.96 -1.03 41.83
N ASP A 63 -4.65 -1.87 41.06
CA ASP A 63 -5.88 -1.46 40.39
C ASP A 63 -6.94 -1.12 41.46
N PRO A 64 -7.57 0.06 41.38
CA PRO A 64 -8.59 0.45 42.35
C PRO A 64 -9.82 -0.46 42.21
N THR A 65 -10.64 -0.52 43.25
CA THR A 65 -11.92 -1.26 43.25
C THR A 65 -13.09 -0.30 43.45
N LYS A 66 -14.25 -0.62 42.89
CA LYS A 66 -15.47 0.20 43.01
C LYS A 66 -16.60 -0.61 43.60
N GLU A 67 -17.30 -0.06 44.59
CA GLU A 67 -18.34 -0.79 45.35
C GLU A 67 -19.58 -1.13 44.51
N ASP A 68 -19.80 -0.42 43.39
CA ASP A 68 -20.90 -0.69 42.46
C ASP A 68 -20.68 -1.92 41.57
N GLY A 69 -19.54 -2.61 41.73
CA GLY A 69 -19.17 -3.79 40.96
C GLY A 69 -18.58 -3.49 39.58
N SER A 70 -18.29 -2.22 39.27
CA SER A 70 -17.61 -1.86 38.02
C SER A 70 -16.17 -2.38 38.00
N GLU A 71 -15.76 -2.85 36.84
CA GLU A 71 -14.39 -3.29 36.57
C GLU A 71 -13.50 -2.10 36.20
N PHE A 72 -12.29 -2.06 36.74
CA PHE A 72 -11.29 -1.06 36.39
C PHE A 72 -10.66 -1.38 35.02
N VAL A 73 -10.81 -0.46 34.06
CA VAL A 73 -10.33 -0.65 32.67
C VAL A 73 -8.89 -0.17 32.51
N GLY A 74 -8.53 0.96 33.11
CA GLY A 74 -7.20 1.54 32.96
C GLY A 74 -7.10 3.01 33.36
N TRP A 75 -5.87 3.52 33.30
CA TRP A 75 -5.53 4.91 33.62
C TRP A 75 -5.35 5.74 32.35
N TYR A 76 -6.03 6.88 32.26
CA TYR A 76 -5.99 7.77 31.10
C TYR A 76 -5.39 9.12 31.46
N LYS A 77 -4.77 9.78 30.47
CA LYS A 77 -4.15 11.11 30.58
C LYS A 77 -5.18 12.24 30.69
N ASP A 78 -6.43 11.96 30.38
CA ASP A 78 -7.51 12.93 30.33
C ASP A 78 -8.82 12.32 30.85
N SER A 79 -9.71 13.19 31.34
CA SER A 79 -11.01 12.81 31.91
C SER A 79 -12.05 12.41 30.85
N GLN A 80 -11.74 12.55 29.57
CA GLN A 80 -12.57 12.05 28.47
C GLN A 80 -12.12 10.66 27.99
N PHE A 81 -11.12 10.09 28.66
CA PHE A 81 -10.56 8.77 28.37
C PHE A 81 -10.04 8.63 26.93
N SER A 82 -9.52 9.72 26.36
CA SER A 82 -9.05 9.74 24.97
C SER A 82 -7.64 9.15 24.81
N SER A 83 -6.79 9.25 25.84
CA SER A 83 -5.39 8.86 25.77
C SER A 83 -4.99 7.98 26.95
N LEU A 84 -4.80 6.67 26.71
CA LEU A 84 -4.35 5.72 27.74
C LEU A 84 -2.92 6.06 28.21
N TRP A 85 -2.66 5.94 29.52
CA TRP A 85 -1.32 5.98 30.09
C TRP A 85 -0.65 4.61 30.02
N ASN A 86 0.48 4.52 29.34
CA ASN A 86 1.28 3.31 29.26
C ASN A 86 2.43 3.37 30.26
N PHE A 87 2.34 2.61 31.36
CA PHE A 87 3.35 2.60 32.43
C PHE A 87 4.75 2.13 31.98
N ASP A 88 4.86 1.40 30.87
CA ASP A 88 6.16 0.93 30.36
C ASP A 88 6.86 1.96 29.47
N ILE A 89 6.10 2.85 28.82
CA ILE A 89 6.60 3.78 27.79
C ILE A 89 6.55 5.24 28.24
N ASP A 90 5.45 5.66 28.87
CA ASP A 90 5.21 7.05 29.19
C ASP A 90 6.07 7.54 30.37
N ILE A 91 6.60 8.74 30.24
CA ILE A 91 7.43 9.42 31.23
C ILE A 91 6.76 10.69 31.73
N VAL A 92 7.06 11.07 32.96
CA VAL A 92 6.53 12.28 33.60
C VAL A 92 7.48 13.44 33.34
N THR A 93 7.05 14.42 32.54
CA THR A 93 7.81 15.65 32.28
C THR A 93 7.20 16.91 32.90
N GLU A 94 5.99 16.77 33.45
CA GLU A 94 5.23 17.80 34.16
C GLU A 94 4.21 17.12 35.09
N PRO A 95 3.57 17.85 36.03
CA PRO A 95 2.51 17.28 36.87
C PRO A 95 1.39 16.69 36.00
N VAL A 96 0.96 15.48 36.31
CA VAL A 96 -0.08 14.77 35.54
C VAL A 96 -1.11 14.16 36.48
N THR A 97 -2.38 14.25 36.10
CA THR A 97 -3.46 13.51 36.74
C THR A 97 -3.86 12.36 35.83
N LEU A 98 -3.85 11.14 36.37
CA LEU A 98 -4.33 9.95 35.69
C LEU A 98 -5.77 9.66 36.11
N TYR A 99 -6.63 9.41 35.14
CA TYR A 99 -8.06 9.24 35.30
C TYR A 99 -8.45 7.77 35.13
N ALA A 100 -9.09 7.19 36.15
CA ALA A 100 -9.56 5.81 36.12
C ALA A 100 -10.78 5.68 35.19
N GLN A 101 -10.69 4.84 34.18
CA GLN A 101 -11.86 4.40 33.42
C GLN A 101 -12.45 3.15 34.06
N TRP A 102 -13.77 3.15 34.20
CA TRP A 102 -14.55 2.03 34.73
C TRP A 102 -15.49 1.48 33.68
N ARG A 103 -15.71 0.17 33.72
CA ARG A 103 -16.68 -0.54 32.89
C ARG A 103 -17.71 -1.20 33.80
N ARG A 104 -18.99 -0.87 33.60
CA ARG A 104 -20.09 -1.43 34.39
C ARG A 104 -20.47 -2.79 33.82
N ILE A 105 -20.44 -3.82 34.66
CA ILE A 105 -20.83 -5.18 34.27
C ILE A 105 -22.22 -5.45 34.83
N GLU A 106 -23.19 -5.74 33.96
CA GLU A 106 -24.61 -5.92 34.31
C GLU A 106 -24.97 -7.41 34.39
N PRO A 107 -26.07 -7.79 35.06
CA PRO A 107 -26.53 -9.20 35.10
C PRO A 107 -27.17 -9.68 33.79
N PHE A 108 -27.31 -8.81 32.79
CA PHE A 108 -27.79 -9.08 31.45
C PHE A 108 -26.71 -8.75 30.41
N PRO A 109 -26.78 -9.27 29.18
CA PRO A 109 -25.76 -9.05 28.17
C PRO A 109 -25.51 -7.56 27.88
N THR A 110 -24.25 -7.13 27.87
CA THR A 110 -23.82 -5.80 27.42
C THR A 110 -22.60 -5.91 26.51
N GLU A 111 -22.29 -4.85 25.75
CA GLU A 111 -21.11 -4.81 24.86
C GLU A 111 -21.06 -5.96 23.83
N ILE A 112 -22.22 -6.35 23.31
CA ILE A 112 -22.32 -7.42 22.30
C ILE A 112 -21.57 -6.98 21.03
N ALA A 113 -20.54 -7.73 20.67
CA ALA A 113 -19.64 -7.42 19.55
C ALA A 113 -19.12 -8.69 18.88
N MET A 114 -18.66 -8.57 17.64
CA MET A 114 -17.83 -9.61 17.03
C MET A 114 -16.45 -9.62 17.69
N THR A 115 -15.84 -10.80 17.82
CA THR A 115 -14.42 -10.87 18.19
C THR A 115 -13.56 -10.13 17.16
N PRO A 116 -12.45 -9.48 17.57
CA PRO A 116 -11.62 -8.68 16.66
C PRO A 116 -10.77 -9.52 15.68
N THR A 117 -10.89 -10.85 15.71
CA THR A 117 -10.17 -11.75 14.81
C THR A 117 -10.73 -11.63 13.37
N PRO A 118 -9.85 -11.52 12.35
CA PRO A 118 -10.29 -11.48 10.95
C PRO A 118 -11.16 -12.68 10.60
N PHE A 119 -12.23 -12.45 9.85
CA PHE A 119 -13.15 -13.48 9.38
C PHE A 119 -13.83 -14.32 10.47
N SER A 120 -13.85 -13.83 11.71
CA SER A 120 -14.50 -14.54 12.80
C SER A 120 -16.02 -14.61 12.66
N SER A 121 -16.59 -15.70 13.16
CA SER A 121 -18.02 -15.90 13.40
C SER A 121 -18.35 -15.94 14.89
N THR A 122 -17.42 -15.54 15.74
CA THR A 122 -17.56 -15.57 17.19
C THR A 122 -18.06 -14.22 17.69
N VAL A 123 -19.03 -14.26 18.60
CA VAL A 123 -19.63 -13.11 19.27
C VAL A 123 -19.20 -13.10 20.72
N THR A 124 -18.90 -11.92 21.24
CA THR A 124 -18.60 -11.70 22.64
C THR A 124 -19.56 -10.70 23.26
N TRP A 125 -19.84 -10.87 24.55
CA TRP A 125 -20.51 -9.86 25.37
C TRP A 125 -20.01 -9.94 26.81
N LEU A 126 -20.27 -8.91 27.60
CA LEU A 126 -20.00 -8.90 29.04
C LEU A 126 -21.25 -9.19 29.83
N GLN A 127 -21.13 -10.00 30.88
CA GLN A 127 -22.25 -10.28 31.79
C GLN A 127 -21.78 -10.83 33.13
N SER A 128 -22.29 -10.28 34.22
CA SER A 128 -22.05 -10.78 35.58
C SER A 128 -23.12 -11.78 36.01
N GLY A 129 -22.84 -12.55 37.08
CA GLY A 129 -23.81 -13.47 37.67
C GLY A 129 -24.06 -14.75 36.88
N VAL A 130 -23.32 -14.98 35.80
CA VAL A 130 -23.37 -16.21 35.00
C VAL A 130 -22.50 -17.29 35.64
N THR A 131 -23.07 -18.49 35.75
CA THR A 131 -22.33 -19.68 36.27
C THR A 131 -22.08 -20.70 35.16
N PRO A 132 -21.04 -21.54 35.27
CA PRO A 132 -20.83 -22.62 34.32
C PRO A 132 -22.07 -23.52 34.19
N GLY A 133 -22.58 -23.66 32.95
CA GLY A 133 -23.81 -24.41 32.66
C GLY A 133 -25.08 -23.56 32.48
N THR A 134 -24.99 -22.24 32.66
CA THR A 134 -26.06 -21.30 32.25
C THR A 134 -26.34 -21.46 30.76
N SER A 135 -27.61 -21.55 30.36
CA SER A 135 -27.98 -21.63 28.94
C SER A 135 -28.24 -20.25 28.33
N PHE A 136 -27.95 -20.14 27.04
CA PHE A 136 -28.15 -18.92 26.26
C PHE A 136 -28.86 -19.25 24.97
N GLU A 137 -29.86 -18.46 24.63
CA GLU A 137 -30.45 -18.45 23.30
C GLU A 137 -29.88 -17.26 22.52
N VAL A 138 -29.25 -17.54 21.38
CA VAL A 138 -28.70 -16.53 20.48
C VAL A 138 -29.53 -16.53 19.20
N THR A 139 -30.23 -15.43 18.96
CA THR A 139 -31.10 -15.25 17.79
C THR A 139 -30.45 -14.29 16.81
N LEU A 140 -30.29 -14.74 15.56
CA LEU A 140 -29.76 -13.95 14.46
C LEU A 140 -30.89 -13.52 13.53
N THR A 141 -31.03 -12.21 13.32
CA THR A 141 -32.00 -11.64 12.39
C THR A 141 -31.25 -11.00 11.23
N ALA A 142 -31.32 -11.61 10.04
CA ALA A 142 -30.60 -11.13 8.86
C ALA A 142 -31.09 -9.76 8.41
N GLY A 143 -30.15 -8.83 8.22
CA GLY A 143 -30.43 -7.50 7.71
C GLY A 143 -30.61 -7.51 6.20
N ILE A 144 -31.65 -6.82 5.74
CA ILE A 144 -31.90 -6.60 4.32
C ILE A 144 -31.39 -5.20 3.96
N PRO A 145 -30.35 -5.06 3.12
CA PRO A 145 -29.78 -3.77 2.78
C PRO A 145 -30.77 -2.93 1.96
N GLN A 146 -30.93 -1.68 2.35
CA GLN A 146 -31.70 -0.62 1.68
C GLN A 146 -30.77 0.54 1.39
N VAL A 147 -30.90 1.15 0.21
CA VAL A 147 -30.15 2.36 -0.13
C VAL A 147 -31.04 3.56 0.12
N ASP A 148 -30.60 4.47 0.99
CA ASP A 148 -31.34 5.70 1.28
C ASP A 148 -31.21 6.73 0.15
N VAL A 149 -31.94 7.85 0.28
CA VAL A 149 -31.92 8.94 -0.72
C VAL A 149 -30.56 9.63 -0.86
N PHE A 150 -29.63 9.40 0.07
CA PHE A 150 -28.26 9.92 0.05
C PHE A 150 -27.24 8.88 -0.42
N GLY A 151 -27.69 7.69 -0.84
CA GLY A 151 -26.81 6.61 -1.29
C GLY A 151 -26.15 5.82 -0.15
N ARG A 152 -26.60 5.99 1.10
CA ARG A 152 -26.09 5.22 2.25
C ARG A 152 -26.84 3.90 2.36
N THR A 153 -26.11 2.85 2.70
CA THR A 153 -26.70 1.55 3.02
C THR A 153 -27.22 1.55 4.45
N LEU A 154 -28.51 1.24 4.61
CA LEU A 154 -29.19 1.01 5.88
C LEU A 154 -29.76 -0.41 5.88
N TYR A 155 -29.90 -1.03 7.05
CA TYR A 155 -30.47 -2.38 7.14
C TYR A 155 -31.88 -2.33 7.74
N THR A 156 -32.82 -2.99 7.06
CA THR A 156 -34.14 -3.30 7.61
C THR A 156 -34.18 -4.75 8.03
N TYR A 157 -34.91 -5.04 9.11
CA TYR A 157 -34.93 -6.37 9.71
C TYR A 157 -36.37 -6.90 9.73
N PRO A 158 -36.58 -8.18 9.40
CA PRO A 158 -37.85 -8.84 9.66
C PRO A 158 -38.16 -8.90 11.16
N ASP A 159 -39.42 -9.16 11.49
CA ASP A 159 -39.90 -9.23 12.88
C ASP A 159 -39.39 -10.50 13.59
N GLU A 160 -39.09 -11.57 12.86
CA GLU A 160 -38.62 -12.85 13.40
C GLU A 160 -37.18 -13.14 12.96
N GLY A 161 -36.34 -13.55 13.93
CA GLY A 161 -35.00 -14.06 13.72
C GLY A 161 -34.92 -15.58 13.82
N VAL A 162 -33.72 -16.13 13.63
CA VAL A 162 -33.44 -17.58 13.72
C VAL A 162 -32.56 -17.84 14.93
N VAL A 163 -32.98 -18.74 15.81
CA VAL A 163 -32.14 -19.24 16.90
C VAL A 163 -31.00 -20.09 16.33
N VAL A 164 -29.76 -19.76 16.69
CA VAL A 164 -28.56 -20.45 16.21
C VAL A 164 -27.91 -21.19 17.36
N ALA A 165 -27.68 -22.49 17.17
CA ALA A 165 -26.94 -23.32 18.11
C ALA A 165 -25.46 -22.93 18.12
N GLY A 166 -24.84 -22.96 19.29
CA GLY A 166 -23.43 -22.68 19.45
C GLY A 166 -22.92 -23.02 20.83
N SER A 167 -21.61 -23.17 20.92
CA SER A 167 -20.90 -23.35 22.17
C SER A 167 -20.51 -21.99 22.76
N HIS A 168 -20.48 -21.90 24.09
CA HIS A 168 -20.03 -20.70 24.78
C HIS A 168 -18.97 -21.02 25.83
N GLN A 169 -18.10 -20.06 26.10
CA GLN A 169 -17.12 -20.08 27.18
C GLN A 169 -17.24 -18.77 27.99
N ILE A 170 -16.93 -18.85 29.27
CA ILE A 170 -16.95 -17.72 30.19
C ILE A 170 -15.51 -17.53 30.69
N SER A 171 -14.92 -16.36 30.48
CA SER A 171 -13.60 -16.02 31.01
C SER A 171 -13.68 -15.36 32.38
N ASP A 172 -12.52 -15.25 33.05
CA ASP A 172 -12.41 -14.68 34.40
C ASP A 172 -12.82 -13.20 34.47
N ASP A 173 -12.71 -12.47 33.36
CA ASP A 173 -13.14 -11.08 33.19
C ASP A 173 -14.64 -10.94 32.86
N LEU A 174 -15.40 -12.04 32.98
CA LEU A 174 -16.83 -12.11 32.70
C LEU A 174 -17.20 -11.87 31.23
N THR A 175 -16.23 -11.95 30.32
CA THR A 175 -16.50 -12.01 28.88
C THR A 175 -17.07 -13.38 28.54
N ILE A 176 -18.23 -13.39 27.91
CA ILE A 176 -18.82 -14.60 27.35
C ILE A 176 -18.51 -14.61 25.87
N THR A 177 -17.91 -15.70 25.42
CA THR A 177 -17.55 -15.93 24.03
C THR A 177 -18.42 -17.04 23.47
N TRP A 178 -19.27 -16.72 22.50
CA TRP A 178 -20.14 -17.68 21.81
C TRP A 178 -19.67 -17.92 20.38
N SER A 179 -19.56 -19.19 20.00
CA SER A 179 -19.22 -19.62 18.65
C SER A 179 -20.32 -20.52 18.09
N PRO A 180 -20.87 -20.21 16.90
CA PRO A 180 -21.90 -21.03 16.29
C PRO A 180 -21.37 -22.42 15.94
N ASP A 181 -22.21 -23.45 16.10
CA ASP A 181 -21.85 -24.85 15.81
C ASP A 181 -21.74 -25.13 14.30
N SER A 182 -22.27 -24.23 13.48
CA SER A 182 -22.21 -24.30 12.02
C SER A 182 -21.92 -22.92 11.43
N PRO A 183 -21.23 -22.85 10.28
CA PRO A 183 -20.92 -21.58 9.65
C PRO A 183 -22.16 -20.76 9.37
N VAL A 184 -22.12 -19.48 9.74
CA VAL A 184 -23.18 -18.51 9.47
C VAL A 184 -22.95 -17.88 8.11
N GLN A 185 -24.02 -17.66 7.35
CA GLN A 185 -23.92 -16.94 6.08
C GLN A 185 -23.37 -15.53 6.32
N GLY A 186 -22.38 -15.12 5.53
CA GLY A 186 -21.84 -13.77 5.56
C GLY A 186 -22.93 -12.73 5.34
N GLY A 187 -22.96 -11.70 6.19
CA GLY A 187 -23.97 -10.65 6.14
C GLY A 187 -24.02 -9.83 7.42
N VAL A 188 -24.88 -8.81 7.43
CA VAL A 188 -25.14 -7.99 8.61
C VAL A 188 -26.39 -8.52 9.32
N TYR A 189 -26.32 -8.67 10.64
CA TYR A 189 -27.36 -9.25 11.48
C TYR A 189 -27.62 -8.39 12.70
N LYS A 190 -28.87 -8.37 13.15
CA LYS A 190 -29.18 -8.06 14.55
C LYS A 190 -29.04 -9.33 15.35
N ILE A 191 -28.34 -9.24 16.48
CA ILE A 191 -28.13 -10.36 17.39
C ILE A 191 -28.93 -10.09 18.65
N ALA A 192 -29.82 -11.01 19.03
CA ALA A 192 -30.49 -10.98 20.30
C ALA A 192 -29.97 -12.12 21.19
N ILE A 193 -29.73 -11.82 22.46
CA ILE A 193 -29.24 -12.77 23.44
C ILE A 193 -30.25 -12.82 24.58
N LEU A 194 -30.76 -14.02 24.84
CA LEU A 194 -31.60 -14.32 25.98
C LEU A 194 -30.83 -15.26 26.92
N THR A 195 -30.65 -14.83 28.16
CA THR A 195 -30.11 -15.66 29.24
C THR A 195 -31.26 -16.17 30.11
N ASP A 196 -31.15 -17.40 30.62
CA ASP A 196 -32.16 -17.98 31.52
C ASP A 196 -32.62 -16.99 32.62
N GLY A 197 -33.90 -16.62 32.57
CA GLY A 197 -34.54 -15.76 33.57
C GLY A 197 -34.26 -14.25 33.44
N ALA A 198 -33.61 -13.79 32.36
CA ALA A 198 -33.41 -12.38 32.03
C ALA A 198 -34.29 -11.93 30.85
N ASP A 199 -34.41 -10.62 30.65
CA ASP A 199 -34.99 -10.05 29.44
C ASP A 199 -34.03 -10.21 28.25
N GLU A 200 -34.59 -10.36 27.05
CA GLU A 200 -33.81 -10.40 25.82
C GLU A 200 -33.09 -9.06 25.60
N VAL A 201 -31.79 -9.12 25.30
CA VAL A 201 -31.00 -7.94 24.93
C VAL A 201 -30.57 -8.05 23.48
N THR A 202 -30.85 -7.00 22.70
CA THR A 202 -30.50 -6.93 21.29
C THR A 202 -29.29 -6.03 21.07
N ALA A 203 -28.34 -6.52 20.29
CA ALA A 203 -27.19 -5.80 19.78
C ALA A 203 -27.54 -4.93 18.57
N VAL A 204 -26.62 -4.00 18.26
CA VAL A 204 -26.60 -3.28 16.99
C VAL A 204 -26.23 -4.24 15.85
N ASP A 205 -26.35 -3.77 14.61
CA ASP A 205 -25.87 -4.40 13.38
C ASP A 205 -24.44 -4.95 13.52
N LEU A 206 -24.31 -6.28 13.57
CA LEU A 206 -23.04 -7.01 13.61
C LEU A 206 -22.86 -7.80 12.32
N ALA A 207 -21.65 -7.81 11.79
CA ALA A 207 -21.36 -8.42 10.50
C ALA A 207 -20.69 -9.79 10.69
N PHE A 208 -21.36 -10.85 10.26
CA PHE A 208 -20.75 -12.16 10.08
C PHE A 208 -20.01 -12.19 8.75
N ARG A 209 -18.84 -12.83 8.76
CA ARG A 209 -17.90 -12.75 7.66
C ARG A 209 -18.10 -13.86 6.63
N GLY A 210 -18.83 -14.93 6.92
CA GLY A 210 -18.94 -16.09 6.03
C GLY A 210 -17.82 -17.10 6.26
N GLU A 211 -17.69 -18.10 5.39
CA GLU A 211 -16.78 -19.24 5.57
C GLU A 211 -15.72 -19.38 4.45
N GLY A 212 -15.77 -18.51 3.45
CA GLY A 212 -14.79 -18.48 2.36
C GLY A 212 -15.09 -19.45 1.21
N THR A 213 -16.29 -20.02 1.13
CA THR A 213 -16.76 -20.82 -0.02
C THR A 213 -17.32 -19.91 -1.12
N ALA A 214 -17.56 -20.44 -2.32
CA ALA A 214 -18.17 -19.67 -3.40
C ALA A 214 -19.60 -19.21 -3.05
N GLU A 215 -20.36 -20.06 -2.34
CA GLU A 215 -21.72 -19.81 -1.91
C GLU A 215 -21.80 -18.93 -0.64
N ASN A 216 -20.78 -19.00 0.22
CA ASN A 216 -20.67 -18.22 1.44
C ASN A 216 -19.26 -17.60 1.58
N PRO A 217 -18.95 -16.59 0.74
CA PRO A 217 -17.61 -16.00 0.69
C PRO A 217 -17.28 -15.22 1.96
N PHE A 218 -15.99 -15.04 2.19
CA PHE A 218 -15.50 -14.12 3.21
C PHE A 218 -15.78 -12.67 2.82
N LEU A 219 -16.65 -12.00 3.57
CA LEU A 219 -16.98 -10.59 3.37
C LEU A 219 -15.90 -9.72 4.02
N VAL A 220 -15.29 -8.83 3.23
CA VAL A 220 -14.26 -7.90 3.71
C VAL A 220 -14.89 -6.55 4.00
N PHE A 221 -15.16 -6.27 5.28
CA PHE A 221 -15.85 -5.04 5.73
C PHE A 221 -14.90 -3.95 6.21
N THR A 222 -13.75 -4.32 6.74
CA THR A 222 -12.84 -3.41 7.46
C THR A 222 -11.40 -3.59 7.00
N SER A 223 -10.54 -2.61 7.32
CA SER A 223 -9.10 -2.74 7.08
C SER A 223 -8.45 -3.88 7.88
N ILE A 224 -9.07 -4.32 9.00
CA ILE A 224 -8.61 -5.48 9.78
C ILE A 224 -8.85 -6.77 9.00
N ASP A 225 -10.05 -6.92 8.40
CA ASP A 225 -10.37 -8.07 7.53
C ASP A 225 -9.40 -8.13 6.34
N LEU A 226 -9.16 -6.99 5.71
CA LEU A 226 -8.24 -6.87 4.58
C LEU A 226 -6.81 -7.24 4.98
N ALA A 227 -6.31 -6.74 6.12
CA ALA A 227 -4.97 -7.09 6.61
C ALA A 227 -4.86 -8.59 6.95
N GLY A 228 -5.90 -9.16 7.57
CA GLY A 228 -5.95 -10.59 7.90
C GLY A 228 -5.83 -11.49 6.67
N MET A 229 -6.44 -11.11 5.55
CA MET A 229 -6.28 -11.81 4.27
C MET A 229 -4.89 -11.65 3.65
N LEU A 230 -4.31 -10.45 3.72
CA LEU A 230 -3.06 -10.13 3.02
C LEU A 230 -1.79 -10.61 3.73
N GLU A 231 -1.82 -10.72 5.06
CA GLU A 231 -0.62 -10.96 5.87
C GLU A 231 -0.49 -12.42 6.36
N HIS A 232 -1.54 -13.24 6.18
CA HIS A 232 -1.62 -14.57 6.76
C HIS A 232 -1.47 -15.70 5.72
N ASP A 233 -0.44 -16.55 5.88
CA ASP A 233 -0.08 -17.59 4.89
C ASP A 233 -1.12 -18.71 4.72
N ALA A 234 -1.93 -18.97 5.76
CA ALA A 234 -2.92 -20.05 5.75
C ALA A 234 -4.29 -19.64 5.17
N ILE A 235 -4.49 -18.36 4.88
CA ILE A 235 -5.77 -17.79 4.45
C ILE A 235 -5.64 -17.53 2.94
N GLY A 236 -6.32 -18.31 2.11
CA GLY A 236 -6.42 -17.99 0.69
C GLY A 236 -6.49 -19.15 -0.31
N ALA A 237 -6.00 -20.35 -0.03
CA ALA A 237 -6.02 -21.41 -1.05
C ALA A 237 -7.47 -21.87 -1.35
N GLY A 238 -8.00 -21.49 -2.52
CA GLY A 238 -9.36 -21.85 -2.95
C GLY A 238 -10.48 -21.13 -2.20
N GLN A 239 -10.17 -20.09 -1.44
CA GLN A 239 -11.17 -19.30 -0.70
C GLN A 239 -11.65 -18.10 -1.52
N TYR A 240 -12.90 -17.71 -1.29
CA TYR A 240 -13.57 -16.58 -1.96
C TYR A 240 -13.73 -15.42 -0.99
N TYR A 241 -13.38 -14.23 -1.46
CA TYR A 241 -13.42 -12.98 -0.71
C TYR A 241 -14.19 -11.93 -1.51
N VAL A 242 -15.06 -11.19 -0.84
CA VAL A 242 -15.89 -10.18 -1.46
C VAL A 242 -15.81 -8.88 -0.67
N LEU A 243 -15.31 -7.82 -1.32
CA LEU A 243 -15.21 -6.50 -0.72
C LEU A 243 -16.60 -5.87 -0.57
N GLN A 244 -16.92 -5.35 0.62
CA GLN A 244 -18.24 -4.79 0.92
C GLN A 244 -18.27 -3.26 0.95
N ASN A 245 -17.12 -2.62 1.09
CA ASN A 245 -17.00 -1.18 1.21
C ASN A 245 -15.69 -0.70 0.59
N ASP A 246 -15.62 0.59 0.27
CA ASP A 246 -14.35 1.24 -0.01
C ASP A 246 -13.47 1.23 1.26
N LEU A 247 -12.20 0.86 1.14
CA LEU A 247 -11.29 0.71 2.26
C LEU A 247 -9.98 1.48 2.06
N ASN A 248 -9.38 1.89 3.16
CA ASN A 248 -8.04 2.45 3.20
C ASN A 248 -7.04 1.41 3.73
N ARG A 249 -5.85 1.38 3.13
CA ARG A 249 -4.76 0.48 3.52
C ARG A 249 -3.42 1.19 3.48
N GLU A 250 -2.80 1.36 4.64
CA GLU A 250 -1.38 1.69 4.73
C GLU A 250 -0.56 0.40 4.59
N ALA A 251 -0.05 0.14 3.39
CA ALA A 251 0.70 -1.08 3.06
C ALA A 251 2.17 -0.95 3.46
N ALA A 252 2.64 -1.91 4.26
CA ALA A 252 4.03 -2.04 4.66
C ALA A 252 4.66 -3.25 3.95
N TYR A 253 5.75 -3.03 3.20
CA TYR A 253 6.45 -4.10 2.49
C TYR A 253 6.83 -5.26 3.41
N ALA A 254 7.33 -4.94 4.61
CA ALA A 254 7.74 -5.93 5.59
C ALA A 254 6.61 -6.85 6.07
N SER A 255 5.34 -6.43 5.99
CA SER A 255 4.20 -7.25 6.42
C SER A 255 3.71 -8.21 5.34
N ILE A 256 3.93 -7.89 4.06
CA ILE A 256 3.48 -8.72 2.93
C ILE A 256 4.63 -9.43 2.18
N GLN A 257 5.89 -9.13 2.50
CA GLN A 257 7.03 -9.72 1.78
C GLN A 257 7.01 -11.25 1.83
N GLY A 258 7.06 -11.88 0.66
CA GLY A 258 7.06 -13.34 0.52
C GLY A 258 5.67 -13.99 0.62
N LYS A 259 4.61 -13.22 0.87
CA LYS A 259 3.24 -13.71 0.96
C LYS A 259 2.64 -13.92 -0.43
N THR A 260 1.99 -15.06 -0.65
CA THR A 260 1.31 -15.36 -1.91
C THR A 260 -0.17 -15.60 -1.67
N PHE A 261 -1.01 -14.84 -2.36
CA PHE A 261 -2.46 -15.03 -2.33
C PHE A 261 -2.85 -16.08 -3.37
N HIS A 262 -3.76 -17.00 -3.01
CA HIS A 262 -4.19 -18.13 -3.84
C HIS A 262 -5.71 -18.20 -4.06
N GLY A 263 -6.46 -17.19 -3.61
CA GLY A 263 -7.92 -17.19 -3.57
C GLY A 263 -8.56 -16.39 -4.71
N THR A 264 -9.87 -16.21 -4.61
CA THR A 264 -10.63 -15.28 -5.45
C THR A 264 -10.99 -14.05 -4.65
N PHE A 265 -10.62 -12.86 -5.12
CA PHE A 265 -10.94 -11.58 -4.52
C PHE A 265 -11.78 -10.75 -5.49
N ASP A 266 -13.07 -10.64 -5.21
CA ASP A 266 -14.01 -9.81 -5.95
C ASP A 266 -14.17 -8.45 -5.24
N GLY A 267 -13.73 -7.39 -5.92
CA GLY A 267 -13.83 -6.03 -5.43
C GLY A 267 -15.24 -5.45 -5.50
N GLN A 268 -16.19 -6.04 -6.23
CA GLN A 268 -17.53 -5.49 -6.49
C GLN A 268 -17.55 -4.02 -6.95
N ASN A 269 -16.49 -3.58 -7.63
CA ASN A 269 -16.19 -2.20 -8.03
C ASN A 269 -15.94 -1.21 -6.87
N HIS A 270 -15.75 -1.70 -5.64
CA HIS A 270 -15.26 -0.89 -4.53
C HIS A 270 -13.79 -0.50 -4.73
N THR A 271 -13.40 0.57 -4.05
CA THR A 271 -12.06 1.13 -4.08
C THR A 271 -11.25 0.74 -2.86
N ILE A 272 -10.05 0.21 -3.07
CA ILE A 272 -9.02 0.15 -2.02
C ILE A 272 -8.01 1.27 -2.29
N THR A 273 -7.94 2.22 -1.35
CA THR A 273 -6.94 3.30 -1.37
C THR A 273 -5.69 2.86 -0.62
N VAL A 274 -4.60 2.65 -1.35
CA VAL A 274 -3.31 2.14 -0.84
C VAL A 274 -2.32 3.28 -0.63
N THR A 275 -1.75 3.34 0.56
CA THR A 275 -0.63 4.23 0.92
C THR A 275 0.55 3.41 1.46
N GLY A 276 1.66 4.07 1.80
CA GLY A 276 2.83 3.41 2.38
C GLY A 276 3.90 3.08 1.36
N ASN A 277 4.55 1.92 1.50
CA ASN A 277 5.74 1.54 0.75
C ASN A 277 5.63 0.21 -0.02
N ALA A 278 4.41 -0.31 -0.19
CA ALA A 278 4.13 -1.50 -0.98
C ALA A 278 2.80 -1.39 -1.75
N GLY A 279 2.57 -2.34 -2.66
CA GLY A 279 1.29 -2.49 -3.36
C GLY A 279 0.29 -3.25 -2.49
N LEU A 280 -0.90 -3.53 -3.02
CA LEU A 280 -1.94 -4.24 -2.27
C LEU A 280 -1.52 -5.68 -1.89
N PHE A 281 -1.15 -6.48 -2.89
CA PHE A 281 -0.64 -7.83 -2.74
C PHE A 281 0.87 -7.87 -3.00
N PHE A 282 1.56 -8.81 -2.35
CA PHE A 282 2.94 -9.13 -2.75
C PHE A 282 2.92 -10.02 -4.00
N ALA A 283 2.49 -11.27 -3.88
CA ALA A 283 2.37 -12.18 -5.02
C ALA A 283 0.94 -12.74 -5.17
N LEU A 284 0.52 -12.91 -6.41
CA LEU A 284 -0.66 -13.70 -6.79
C LEU A 284 -0.18 -15.05 -7.34
N GLY A 285 -0.62 -16.15 -6.73
CA GLY A 285 -0.35 -17.51 -7.18
C GLY A 285 -1.16 -17.91 -8.41
N GLU A 286 -0.87 -19.07 -8.99
CA GLU A 286 -1.50 -19.55 -10.25
C GLU A 286 -3.02 -19.71 -10.17
N THR A 287 -3.56 -20.01 -8.99
CA THR A 287 -5.01 -20.14 -8.74
C THR A 287 -5.66 -18.82 -8.36
N ALA A 288 -4.88 -17.76 -8.17
CA ALA A 288 -5.39 -16.49 -7.68
C ALA A 288 -6.22 -15.78 -8.75
N VAL A 289 -7.33 -15.18 -8.32
CA VAL A 289 -8.17 -14.32 -9.15
C VAL A 289 -8.39 -13.01 -8.39
N VAL A 290 -8.10 -11.88 -9.02
CA VAL A 290 -8.46 -10.55 -8.54
C VAL A 290 -9.32 -9.89 -9.60
N GLU A 291 -10.55 -9.51 -9.24
CA GLU A 291 -11.52 -8.98 -10.20
C GLU A 291 -12.37 -7.84 -9.66
N ASN A 292 -12.95 -7.07 -10.58
CA ASN A 292 -13.87 -5.96 -10.30
C ASN A 292 -13.35 -5.00 -9.23
N LEU A 293 -12.04 -4.75 -9.18
CA LEU A 293 -11.44 -3.92 -8.14
C LEU A 293 -11.09 -2.54 -8.69
N ILE A 294 -11.18 -1.53 -7.83
CA ILE A 294 -10.52 -0.24 -8.06
C ILE A 294 -9.39 -0.11 -7.05
N VAL A 295 -8.17 0.13 -7.52
CA VAL A 295 -7.02 0.44 -6.65
C VAL A 295 -6.60 1.88 -6.88
N ASP A 296 -6.59 2.68 -5.83
CA ASP A 296 -6.15 4.08 -5.84
C ASP A 296 -5.07 4.31 -4.78
N GLY A 297 -4.50 5.52 -4.75
CA GLY A 297 -3.62 5.97 -3.68
C GLY A 297 -2.20 6.33 -4.15
N ASN A 298 -1.29 6.44 -3.21
CA ASN A 298 0.07 6.94 -3.43
C ASN A 298 1.08 6.13 -2.63
N VAL A 299 1.98 5.45 -3.33
CA VAL A 299 2.98 4.55 -2.77
C VAL A 299 4.39 5.06 -3.08
N GLN A 300 5.25 5.06 -2.07
CA GLN A 300 6.64 5.46 -2.19
C GLN A 300 7.57 4.42 -1.57
N THR A 301 8.54 3.93 -2.33
CA THR A 301 9.44 2.86 -1.88
C THR A 301 10.89 3.10 -2.30
N GLY A 302 11.82 2.68 -1.46
CA GLY A 302 13.25 2.63 -1.76
C GLY A 302 13.85 1.23 -1.65
N THR A 303 13.03 0.22 -1.36
CA THR A 303 13.46 -1.14 -1.02
C THR A 303 13.06 -2.19 -2.06
N THR A 304 11.94 -1.99 -2.77
CA THR A 304 11.35 -3.03 -3.62
C THR A 304 11.67 -2.81 -5.09
N PRO A 305 12.49 -3.68 -5.72
CA PRO A 305 12.90 -3.48 -7.10
C PRO A 305 11.71 -3.53 -8.05
N LEU A 306 10.81 -4.52 -7.89
CA LEU A 306 9.58 -4.64 -8.69
C LEU A 306 8.37 -4.27 -7.83
N ILE A 307 7.52 -3.39 -8.34
CA ILE A 307 6.31 -2.97 -7.64
C ILE A 307 5.16 -2.75 -8.62
N GLY A 308 3.97 -3.17 -8.20
CA GLY A 308 2.70 -2.86 -8.86
C GLY A 308 1.68 -2.36 -7.86
N GLY A 309 0.64 -1.68 -8.34
CA GLY A 309 -0.44 -1.19 -7.49
C GLY A 309 -1.28 -2.31 -6.89
N ILE A 310 -1.61 -3.31 -7.70
CA ILE A 310 -2.37 -4.49 -7.27
C ILE A 310 -1.43 -5.52 -6.69
N ALA A 311 -0.40 -5.94 -7.43
CA ALA A 311 0.53 -6.97 -6.98
C ALA A 311 1.97 -6.66 -7.36
N HIS A 312 2.96 -7.13 -6.60
CA HIS A 312 4.35 -7.08 -7.05
C HIS A 312 4.58 -8.15 -8.12
N GLU A 313 4.06 -9.36 -7.89
CA GLU A 313 4.16 -10.49 -8.80
C GLU A 313 2.79 -11.08 -9.14
N ASN A 314 2.55 -11.40 -10.42
CA ASN A 314 1.34 -12.08 -10.85
C ASN A 314 1.65 -13.39 -11.59
N ARG A 315 1.14 -14.51 -11.07
CA ARG A 315 1.03 -15.81 -11.77
C ARG A 315 -0.43 -16.21 -12.02
N GLY A 316 -1.39 -15.49 -11.43
CA GLY A 316 -2.82 -15.77 -11.53
C GLY A 316 -3.51 -14.87 -12.56
N VAL A 317 -4.78 -14.58 -12.30
CA VAL A 317 -5.63 -13.75 -13.17
C VAL A 317 -5.97 -12.44 -12.47
N ILE A 318 -5.67 -11.33 -13.15
CA ILE A 318 -6.23 -10.02 -12.81
C ILE A 318 -7.16 -9.62 -13.94
N ARG A 319 -8.43 -9.35 -13.64
CA ARG A 319 -9.40 -8.94 -14.67
C ARG A 319 -10.34 -7.84 -14.22
N ASP A 320 -10.91 -7.13 -15.18
CA ASP A 320 -12.01 -6.17 -14.95
C ASP A 320 -11.68 -5.11 -13.89
N THR A 321 -10.39 -4.80 -13.75
CA THR A 321 -9.85 -3.99 -12.66
C THR A 321 -9.30 -2.67 -13.17
N VAL A 322 -9.44 -1.62 -12.35
CA VAL A 322 -8.95 -0.27 -12.66
C VAL A 322 -7.94 0.17 -11.60
N SER A 323 -6.78 0.66 -12.03
CA SER A 323 -5.77 1.23 -11.14
C SER A 323 -5.58 2.72 -11.42
N TRP A 324 -5.71 3.56 -10.39
CA TRP A 324 -5.47 5.01 -10.40
C TRP A 324 -4.20 5.40 -9.63
N ILE A 325 -3.49 4.39 -9.11
CA ILE A 325 -2.40 4.56 -8.17
C ILE A 325 -1.26 5.41 -8.72
N THR A 326 -0.63 6.18 -7.84
CA THR A 326 0.67 6.82 -8.07
C THR A 326 1.75 6.01 -7.36
N ILE A 327 2.83 5.67 -8.07
CA ILE A 327 3.95 4.89 -7.50
C ILE A 327 5.26 5.61 -7.79
N THR A 328 6.04 5.84 -6.74
CA THR A 328 7.42 6.32 -6.83
C THR A 328 8.38 5.31 -6.19
N SER A 329 9.15 4.60 -7.01
CA SER A 329 10.19 3.68 -6.54
C SER A 329 11.59 4.23 -6.85
N SER A 330 12.40 4.43 -5.81
CA SER A 330 13.85 4.67 -5.96
C SER A 330 14.68 3.39 -5.88
N ALA A 331 14.03 2.23 -5.79
CA ALA A 331 14.68 0.94 -5.72
C ALA A 331 15.04 0.39 -7.10
N GLY A 332 15.82 -0.70 -7.11
CA GLY A 332 16.27 -1.40 -8.31
C GLY A 332 17.70 -1.03 -8.70
N GLN A 333 18.44 -2.04 -9.16
CA GLN A 333 19.75 -1.87 -9.79
C GLN A 333 19.65 -2.17 -11.28
N VAL A 334 20.32 -1.34 -12.09
CA VAL A 334 20.54 -1.71 -13.49
C VAL A 334 21.55 -2.85 -13.48
N GLY A 335 21.05 -4.06 -13.68
CA GLY A 335 21.87 -5.23 -13.96
C GLY A 335 22.70 -5.02 -15.23
N ASN A 336 23.70 -5.88 -15.43
CA ASN A 336 24.37 -6.01 -16.72
C ASN A 336 23.30 -6.18 -17.82
N PRO A 337 23.40 -5.50 -18.99
CA PRO A 337 22.51 -5.70 -20.13
C PRO A 337 22.19 -7.17 -20.43
N ASP A 338 23.09 -8.10 -20.09
CA ASP A 338 22.97 -9.54 -20.32
C ASP A 338 22.31 -10.34 -19.18
N THR A 339 22.15 -9.80 -17.96
CA THR A 339 21.79 -10.60 -16.75
C THR A 339 20.33 -10.49 -16.30
N LYS A 340 19.45 -9.91 -17.11
CA LYS A 340 18.06 -9.52 -16.74
C LYS A 340 18.06 -8.41 -15.67
N LEU A 341 17.12 -7.49 -15.82
CA LEU A 341 17.05 -6.28 -14.99
C LEU A 341 16.23 -6.52 -13.74
N GLU A 342 16.78 -6.12 -12.59
CA GLU A 342 16.14 -6.23 -11.28
C GLU A 342 15.42 -4.93 -10.94
N GLY A 343 14.26 -4.70 -11.56
CA GLY A 343 13.29 -3.74 -11.07
C GLY A 343 12.48 -2.95 -12.10
N GLY A 344 11.50 -2.24 -11.59
CA GLY A 344 10.61 -1.34 -12.31
C GLY A 344 9.19 -1.29 -11.71
N VAL A 345 8.39 -0.38 -12.23
CA VAL A 345 7.04 -0.08 -11.71
C VAL A 345 6.00 -0.41 -12.77
N GLY A 346 4.97 -1.18 -12.40
CA GLY A 346 3.74 -1.30 -13.19
C GLY A 346 2.56 -0.62 -12.50
N GLY A 347 1.62 -0.09 -13.28
CA GLY A 347 0.40 0.48 -12.69
C GLY A 347 -0.48 -0.58 -12.03
N LEU A 348 -0.43 -1.82 -12.51
CA LEU A 348 -1.12 -2.96 -11.92
C LEU A 348 -0.13 -3.93 -11.26
N VAL A 349 0.88 -4.40 -12.01
CA VAL A 349 1.83 -5.40 -11.50
C VAL A 349 3.29 -5.03 -11.73
N GLY A 350 4.17 -5.39 -10.80
CA GLY A 350 5.61 -5.30 -11.05
C GLY A 350 6.02 -6.24 -12.17
N ILE A 351 5.75 -7.53 -12.01
CA ILE A 351 6.00 -8.59 -13.00
C ILE A 351 4.75 -9.43 -13.22
N ASN A 352 4.43 -9.67 -14.49
CA ASN A 352 3.48 -10.69 -14.93
C ASN A 352 4.27 -11.91 -15.41
N HIS A 353 4.24 -13.00 -14.64
CA HIS A 353 4.94 -14.26 -14.98
C HIS A 353 4.27 -14.95 -16.17
N ALA A 354 4.90 -16.00 -16.71
CA ALA A 354 4.42 -16.72 -17.90
C ALA A 354 2.99 -17.25 -17.75
N ASP A 355 2.62 -17.70 -16.56
CA ASP A 355 1.27 -18.21 -16.24
C ASP A 355 0.26 -17.07 -16.01
N GLY A 356 0.76 -15.85 -15.75
CA GLY A 356 -0.03 -14.70 -15.37
C GLY A 356 -0.84 -14.12 -16.53
N ARG A 357 -2.11 -13.80 -16.26
CA ARG A 357 -3.04 -13.18 -17.20
C ARG A 357 -3.57 -11.86 -16.63
N ILE A 358 -3.52 -10.82 -17.46
CA ILE A 358 -4.11 -9.51 -17.15
C ILE A 358 -5.11 -9.17 -18.26
N GLU A 359 -6.39 -9.03 -17.92
CA GLU A 359 -7.47 -9.02 -18.89
C GLU A 359 -8.48 -7.90 -18.64
N ASN A 360 -8.80 -7.12 -19.67
CA ASN A 360 -9.79 -6.04 -19.56
C ASN A 360 -9.49 -5.03 -18.43
N CYS A 361 -8.20 -4.82 -18.14
CA CYS A 361 -7.77 -3.93 -17.08
C CYS A 361 -7.45 -2.54 -17.60
N ARG A 362 -7.51 -1.54 -16.72
CA ARG A 362 -7.16 -0.16 -17.07
C ARG A 362 -6.28 0.51 -16.03
N PHE A 363 -5.20 1.13 -16.49
CA PHE A 363 -4.47 2.12 -15.70
C PHE A 363 -4.89 3.54 -16.09
N ARG A 364 -5.13 4.41 -15.11
CA ARG A 364 -5.46 5.82 -15.31
C ARG A 364 -4.60 6.71 -14.42
N SER A 365 -4.37 7.94 -14.86
CA SER A 365 -3.84 8.99 -14.00
C SER A 365 -4.64 10.28 -14.19
N SER A 366 -4.62 11.16 -13.19
CA SER A 366 -5.42 12.40 -13.12
C SER A 366 -4.98 13.53 -14.07
N GLY A 367 -4.37 13.21 -15.21
CA GLY A 367 -3.96 14.20 -16.22
C GLY A 367 -2.67 14.96 -15.86
N SER A 368 -1.84 14.41 -14.98
CA SER A 368 -0.56 15.00 -14.58
C SER A 368 0.39 15.20 -15.77
N SER A 369 1.10 16.35 -15.79
CA SER A 369 2.21 16.60 -16.72
C SER A 369 3.52 15.92 -16.30
N VAL A 370 3.59 15.49 -15.04
CA VAL A 370 4.71 14.75 -14.40
C VAL A 370 4.29 13.28 -14.29
N GLY A 371 5.11 12.35 -14.76
CA GLY A 371 4.74 10.92 -14.75
C GLY A 371 4.31 10.43 -13.36
N VAL A 372 3.23 9.65 -13.28
CA VAL A 372 2.69 9.16 -11.99
C VAL A 372 3.25 7.80 -11.57
N LEU A 373 3.80 7.05 -12.52
CA LEU A 373 4.63 5.89 -12.25
C LEU A 373 6.09 6.29 -12.51
N LYS A 374 6.89 6.28 -11.45
CA LYS A 374 8.30 6.68 -11.45
C LYS A 374 9.15 5.56 -10.89
N ALA A 375 10.10 5.06 -11.70
CA ALA A 375 11.00 3.98 -11.31
C ALA A 375 12.43 4.29 -11.73
N ASN A 376 13.40 3.84 -10.93
CA ASN A 376 14.82 4.01 -11.23
C ASN A 376 15.26 3.35 -12.55
N ILE A 377 14.65 2.20 -12.91
CA ILE A 377 15.02 1.39 -14.08
C ILE A 377 13.99 1.47 -15.21
N GLY A 378 12.71 1.33 -14.91
CA GLY A 378 11.72 1.30 -15.98
C GLY A 378 10.29 1.16 -15.50
N ALA A 379 9.35 1.47 -16.38
CA ALA A 379 7.94 1.48 -16.04
C ALA A 379 7.05 0.99 -17.18
N GLY A 380 5.93 0.37 -16.80
CA GLY A 380 4.81 0.11 -17.70
C GLY A 380 3.49 0.56 -17.09
N GLY A 381 2.54 1.00 -17.90
CA GLY A 381 1.23 1.41 -17.39
C GLY A 381 0.46 0.24 -16.77
N ILE A 382 0.65 -0.98 -17.27
CA ILE A 382 0.03 -2.20 -16.73
C ILE A 382 1.07 -3.01 -15.95
N ALA A 383 2.14 -3.45 -16.61
CA ALA A 383 3.18 -4.29 -16.02
C ALA A 383 4.56 -3.68 -16.22
N SER A 384 5.49 -3.76 -15.27
CA SER A 384 6.88 -3.39 -15.59
C SER A 384 7.50 -4.42 -16.54
N ILE A 385 7.33 -5.70 -16.23
CA ILE A 385 7.82 -6.83 -17.05
C ILE A 385 6.66 -7.79 -17.32
N ASN A 386 6.50 -8.19 -18.58
CA ASN A 386 5.51 -9.18 -18.99
C ASN A 386 6.18 -10.42 -19.61
N TYR A 387 5.97 -11.59 -19.03
CA TYR A 387 6.24 -12.90 -19.61
C TYR A 387 4.96 -13.64 -20.02
N GLY A 388 3.83 -13.30 -19.38
CA GLY A 388 2.53 -13.92 -19.64
C GLY A 388 1.69 -13.18 -20.69
N THR A 389 0.39 -13.11 -20.45
CA THR A 389 -0.57 -12.48 -21.36
C THR A 389 -1.16 -11.20 -20.78
N ILE A 390 -1.11 -10.11 -21.56
CA ILE A 390 -1.86 -8.87 -21.33
C ILE A 390 -2.83 -8.70 -22.50
N SER A 391 -4.12 -8.81 -22.23
CA SER A 391 -5.17 -8.74 -23.25
C SER A 391 -6.21 -7.67 -22.93
N ARG A 392 -6.66 -6.94 -23.96
CA ARG A 392 -7.74 -5.95 -23.85
C ARG A 392 -7.49 -4.88 -22.76
N CYS A 393 -6.22 -4.57 -22.48
CA CYS A 393 -5.85 -3.65 -21.42
C CYS A 393 -5.64 -2.24 -21.97
N GLU A 394 -5.91 -1.23 -21.15
CA GLU A 394 -5.77 0.17 -21.56
C GLU A 394 -4.96 0.98 -20.56
N ASN A 395 -3.92 1.65 -21.04
CA ASN A 395 -3.26 2.73 -20.31
C ASN A 395 -3.82 4.08 -20.75
N ARG A 396 -4.29 4.88 -19.78
CA ARG A 396 -4.68 6.29 -19.95
C ARG A 396 -3.86 7.27 -19.12
N GLY A 397 -2.87 6.77 -18.38
CA GLY A 397 -2.02 7.55 -17.49
C GLY A 397 -0.79 8.13 -18.19
N ALA A 398 -0.16 9.10 -17.52
CA ALA A 398 1.15 9.63 -17.89
C ALA A 398 2.26 8.85 -17.15
N LEU A 399 3.25 8.38 -17.89
CA LEU A 399 4.39 7.64 -17.35
C LEU A 399 5.65 8.49 -17.46
N GLY A 400 6.47 8.48 -16.41
CA GLY A 400 7.71 9.25 -16.36
C GLY A 400 8.79 8.43 -15.69
N ALA A 401 9.79 8.00 -16.46
CA ALA A 401 11.04 7.55 -15.89
C ALA A 401 11.66 8.78 -15.21
N PHE A 402 12.44 8.58 -14.15
CA PHE A 402 13.07 9.69 -13.43
C PHE A 402 13.66 10.68 -14.43
N ASN A 403 13.10 11.89 -14.51
CA ASN A 403 13.63 12.95 -15.34
C ASN A 403 14.46 13.83 -14.43
N ALA A 404 15.75 14.01 -14.72
CA ALA A 404 16.64 14.83 -13.90
C ALA A 404 16.12 16.27 -13.69
N VAL A 405 15.24 16.78 -14.57
CA VAL A 405 14.60 18.10 -14.43
C VAL A 405 13.49 18.14 -13.37
N GLU A 406 12.70 17.07 -13.22
CA GLU A 406 11.46 17.09 -12.40
C GLU A 406 11.58 16.32 -11.08
N SER A 407 12.56 15.41 -10.96
CA SER A 407 12.78 14.60 -9.75
C SER A 407 14.03 14.96 -8.96
N GLY A 408 14.83 15.93 -9.43
CA GLY A 408 16.05 16.39 -8.75
C GLY A 408 17.14 15.31 -8.60
N ARG A 409 17.14 14.26 -9.44
CA ARG A 409 18.07 13.12 -9.34
C ARG A 409 18.69 12.76 -10.70
N SER A 410 19.97 12.42 -10.68
CA SER A 410 20.82 12.17 -11.86
C SER A 410 20.51 10.82 -12.53
N LEU A 411 20.26 10.83 -13.85
CA LEU A 411 20.04 9.66 -14.69
C LEU A 411 21.36 9.12 -15.25
N GLN A 412 22.12 8.38 -14.43
CA GLN A 412 23.35 7.72 -14.90
C GLN A 412 23.11 6.35 -15.55
N ARG A 413 21.86 5.90 -15.75
CA ARG A 413 21.58 4.48 -16.04
C ARG A 413 20.48 4.24 -17.10
N TYR A 414 20.51 3.06 -17.73
CA TYR A 414 19.53 2.54 -18.70
C TYR A 414 18.09 2.70 -18.20
N SER A 415 17.17 3.14 -19.08
CA SER A 415 15.76 3.28 -18.72
C SER A 415 14.84 2.71 -19.80
N TYR A 416 13.82 1.95 -19.40
CA TYR A 416 12.85 1.35 -20.32
C TYR A 416 11.43 1.79 -19.97
N MET A 417 10.64 2.15 -20.97
CA MET A 417 9.27 2.55 -20.73
C MET A 417 8.34 2.11 -21.85
N GLY A 418 7.24 1.47 -21.49
CA GLY A 418 6.13 1.25 -22.40
C GLY A 418 4.82 1.72 -21.81
N GLY A 419 3.88 2.14 -22.66
CA GLY A 419 2.56 2.51 -22.17
C GLY A 419 1.81 1.33 -21.54
N ILE A 420 2.01 0.10 -22.00
CA ILE A 420 1.45 -1.13 -21.41
C ILE A 420 2.52 -1.85 -20.58
N ALA A 421 3.66 -2.17 -21.18
CA ALA A 421 4.73 -2.92 -20.52
C ALA A 421 6.10 -2.26 -20.68
N GLY A 422 6.91 -2.18 -19.63
CA GLY A 422 8.32 -1.77 -19.78
C GLY A 422 9.08 -2.75 -20.67
N PHE A 423 9.01 -4.03 -20.31
CA PHE A 423 9.52 -5.16 -21.08
C PHE A 423 8.40 -6.13 -21.44
N ASN A 424 8.38 -6.58 -22.68
CA ASN A 424 7.51 -7.65 -23.14
C ASN A 424 8.33 -8.83 -23.66
N TYR A 425 8.17 -9.98 -23.03
CA TYR A 425 8.66 -11.29 -23.46
C TYR A 425 7.50 -12.27 -23.75
N GLY A 426 6.26 -11.88 -23.44
CA GLY A 426 5.06 -12.67 -23.68
C GLY A 426 4.13 -12.04 -24.74
N LEU A 427 2.83 -12.18 -24.53
CA LEU A 427 1.80 -11.66 -25.44
C LEU A 427 1.20 -10.36 -24.91
N ILE A 428 1.20 -9.33 -25.74
CA ILE A 428 0.34 -8.14 -25.60
C ILE A 428 -0.62 -8.13 -26.79
N GLU A 429 -1.91 -8.20 -26.51
CA GLU A 429 -2.93 -8.16 -27.56
C GLU A 429 -4.11 -7.24 -27.24
N GLN A 430 -4.67 -6.64 -28.28
CA GLN A 430 -5.86 -5.80 -28.17
C GLN A 430 -5.71 -4.69 -27.12
N SER A 431 -4.48 -4.27 -26.86
CA SER A 431 -4.13 -3.42 -25.72
C SER A 431 -3.63 -2.07 -26.19
N ASN A 432 -4.06 -1.03 -25.48
CA ASN A 432 -4.03 0.32 -26.02
C ASN A 432 -3.45 1.33 -25.04
N THR A 433 -2.64 2.23 -25.55
CA THR A 433 -2.22 3.42 -24.82
C THR A 433 -2.94 4.61 -25.41
N THR A 434 -3.86 5.19 -24.65
CA THR A 434 -4.73 6.30 -25.05
C THR A 434 -4.66 7.47 -24.07
N SER A 435 -5.35 8.60 -24.31
CA SER A 435 -5.44 9.82 -23.44
C SER A 435 -4.54 10.99 -23.87
N VAL A 436 -4.37 12.02 -23.04
CA VAL A 436 -3.64 13.29 -23.30
C VAL A 436 -2.32 13.42 -22.53
N GLY A 437 -1.89 12.35 -21.86
CA GLY A 437 -0.65 12.29 -21.08
C GLY A 437 0.64 12.31 -21.92
N LYS A 438 1.76 11.98 -21.27
CA LYS A 438 3.07 11.82 -21.90
C LYS A 438 3.74 10.53 -21.42
N LEU A 439 4.51 9.91 -22.29
CA LEU A 439 5.55 8.94 -21.97
C LEU A 439 6.90 9.65 -22.16
N LEU A 440 7.64 9.84 -21.07
CA LEU A 440 8.85 10.67 -21.08
C LEU A 440 10.03 9.95 -20.43
N ALA A 441 11.17 9.90 -21.14
CA ALA A 441 12.47 9.60 -20.55
C ALA A 441 13.58 10.43 -21.24
N GLN A 442 13.84 11.63 -20.71
CA GLN A 442 14.80 12.59 -21.27
C GLN A 442 15.87 12.99 -20.25
N ARG A 443 17.07 13.27 -20.74
CA ARG A 443 18.24 13.80 -20.02
C ARG A 443 18.04 15.29 -19.66
N TYR A 444 18.59 15.77 -18.54
CA TYR A 444 18.73 17.21 -18.29
C TYR A 444 19.71 17.83 -19.30
N TRP A 445 19.45 19.08 -19.69
CA TRP A 445 20.14 19.86 -20.72
C TRP A 445 21.68 19.73 -20.75
N ASN A 446 22.25 19.61 -21.95
CA ASN A 446 23.66 19.83 -22.31
C ASN A 446 24.76 18.89 -21.75
N VAL A 447 24.44 17.62 -21.50
CA VAL A 447 25.51 16.59 -21.43
C VAL A 447 25.90 16.17 -22.85
N SER A 448 27.21 16.09 -23.10
CA SER A 448 27.86 15.63 -24.33
C SER A 448 27.15 14.43 -25.00
N PRO A 449 27.32 14.22 -26.32
CA PRO A 449 26.83 13.01 -26.98
C PRO A 449 27.26 11.78 -26.18
N PRO A 450 26.40 10.76 -26.07
CA PRO A 450 26.72 9.57 -25.29
C PRO A 450 28.10 9.08 -25.73
N ASP A 451 29.03 8.93 -24.78
CA ASP A 451 30.07 7.96 -25.05
C ASP A 451 29.35 6.64 -25.30
N GLY A 452 29.80 5.84 -26.25
CA GLY A 452 29.10 4.61 -26.67
C GLY A 452 28.98 3.54 -25.58
N THR A 453 29.19 3.90 -24.32
CA THR A 453 29.16 3.07 -23.11
C THR A 453 28.02 3.45 -22.14
N GLU A 454 27.33 4.59 -22.33
CA GLU A 454 26.27 5.06 -21.41
C GLU A 454 24.90 5.33 -22.07
N ASN A 455 23.93 4.47 -21.74
CA ASN A 455 22.48 4.74 -21.54
C ASN A 455 21.51 4.77 -22.75
N ASN A 456 21.13 3.58 -23.24
CA ASN A 456 19.96 3.44 -24.13
C ASN A 456 18.67 3.64 -23.33
N ARG A 457 17.88 4.65 -23.71
CA ARG A 457 16.59 4.97 -23.08
C ARG A 457 15.44 4.53 -23.96
N VAL A 458 15.11 3.26 -23.87
CA VAL A 458 14.19 2.59 -24.78
C VAL A 458 12.74 2.92 -24.42
N ILE A 459 12.03 3.59 -25.31
CA ILE A 459 10.63 4.01 -25.06
C ILE A 459 9.73 3.58 -26.21
N GLY A 460 8.60 2.94 -25.90
CA GLY A 460 7.53 2.73 -26.86
C GLY A 460 6.15 3.08 -26.32
N GLY A 461 5.21 3.35 -27.22
CA GLY A 461 3.82 3.61 -26.86
C GLY A 461 3.11 2.41 -26.23
N ILE A 462 3.52 1.18 -26.55
CA ILE A 462 2.99 -0.07 -25.96
C ILE A 462 4.05 -0.76 -25.11
N ALA A 463 5.20 -1.08 -25.68
CA ALA A 463 6.31 -1.72 -24.98
C ALA A 463 7.57 -0.84 -25.02
N GLY A 464 8.36 -0.79 -23.96
CA GLY A 464 9.72 -0.26 -24.08
C GLY A 464 10.53 -1.19 -24.97
N TYR A 465 10.80 -2.38 -24.44
CA TYR A 465 11.50 -3.44 -25.15
C TYR A 465 10.53 -4.60 -25.45
N ASN A 466 10.38 -4.97 -26.72
CA ASN A 466 9.73 -6.21 -27.13
C ASN A 466 10.80 -7.27 -27.42
N GLY A 467 11.01 -8.22 -26.51
CA GLY A 467 12.03 -9.26 -26.62
C GLY A 467 11.75 -10.29 -27.71
N ALA A 468 12.70 -11.20 -27.93
CA ALA A 468 12.66 -12.16 -29.04
C ALA A 468 11.41 -13.06 -29.05
N GLU A 469 10.90 -13.42 -27.87
CA GLU A 469 9.65 -14.19 -27.70
C GLU A 469 8.40 -13.29 -27.65
N GLY A 470 8.60 -11.98 -27.53
CA GLY A 470 7.55 -11.00 -27.36
C GLY A 470 6.70 -10.81 -28.61
N ILE A 471 5.38 -10.90 -28.44
CA ILE A 471 4.40 -10.65 -29.49
C ILE A 471 3.54 -9.46 -29.08
N ILE A 472 3.46 -8.45 -29.94
CA ILE A 472 2.50 -7.35 -29.85
C ILE A 472 1.58 -7.45 -31.06
N ARG A 473 0.29 -7.68 -30.82
CA ARG A 473 -0.71 -7.77 -31.90
C ARG A 473 -1.95 -6.96 -31.63
N GLU A 474 -2.60 -6.48 -32.69
CA GLU A 474 -3.90 -5.80 -32.59
C GLU A 474 -3.90 -4.65 -31.56
N SER A 475 -2.76 -3.99 -31.40
CA SER A 475 -2.52 -3.04 -30.32
C SER A 475 -2.30 -1.64 -30.87
N PHE A 476 -2.80 -0.63 -30.16
CA PHE A 476 -2.92 0.71 -30.70
C PHE A 476 -2.35 1.76 -29.76
N PHE A 477 -1.51 2.65 -30.29
CA PHE A 477 -1.06 3.86 -29.59
C PHE A 477 -1.72 5.09 -30.21
N ASN A 478 -2.40 5.91 -29.39
CA ASN A 478 -3.11 7.10 -29.86
C ASN A 478 -3.27 8.17 -28.76
N GLY A 479 -2.98 9.44 -29.04
CA GLY A 479 -3.36 10.56 -28.14
C GLY A 479 -2.29 11.00 -27.16
N ILE A 480 -1.29 10.17 -26.87
CA ILE A 480 -0.18 10.50 -25.99
C ILE A 480 1.05 10.97 -26.79
N ARG A 481 1.99 11.67 -26.14
CA ARG A 481 3.32 11.95 -26.69
C ARG A 481 4.32 10.93 -26.19
N VAL A 482 5.08 10.31 -27.08
CA VAL A 482 6.27 9.52 -26.73
C VAL A 482 7.49 10.39 -26.96
N HIS A 483 8.25 10.69 -25.91
CA HIS A 483 9.46 11.48 -26.02
C HIS A 483 10.61 10.85 -25.23
N GLY A 484 11.68 10.50 -25.92
CA GLY A 484 12.84 9.83 -25.34
C GLY A 484 14.18 10.39 -25.80
N ASP A 485 15.25 9.66 -25.48
CA ASP A 485 16.59 9.98 -25.95
C ASP A 485 16.94 9.14 -27.18
N GLN A 486 17.04 7.82 -27.02
CA GLN A 486 17.42 6.89 -28.09
C GLN A 486 16.53 5.64 -28.07
N TYR A 487 16.21 5.08 -29.24
CA TYR A 487 15.30 3.93 -29.39
C TYR A 487 13.87 4.27 -28.97
N VAL A 488 13.24 5.16 -29.76
CA VAL A 488 11.91 5.66 -29.48
C VAL A 488 10.94 5.22 -30.58
N GLY A 489 9.92 4.46 -30.22
CA GLY A 489 8.90 3.99 -31.15
C GLY A 489 7.47 4.31 -30.75
N GLY A 490 6.56 4.31 -31.71
CA GLY A 490 5.13 4.47 -31.43
C GLY A 490 4.51 3.22 -30.79
N ILE A 491 4.99 2.02 -31.10
CA ILE A 491 4.61 0.76 -30.46
C ILE A 491 5.72 0.26 -29.54
N ALA A 492 6.94 0.08 -30.06
CA ALA A 492 8.07 -0.45 -29.30
C ALA A 492 9.31 0.43 -29.42
N GLY A 493 10.05 0.67 -28.34
CA GLY A 493 11.36 1.35 -28.45
C GLY A 493 12.37 0.48 -29.21
N ILE A 494 12.55 -0.76 -28.76
CA ILE A 494 13.30 -1.79 -29.49
C ILE A 494 12.37 -2.98 -29.71
N ASN A 495 12.41 -3.55 -30.92
CA ASN A 495 11.70 -4.76 -31.26
C ASN A 495 12.65 -5.88 -31.69
N ALA A 496 12.79 -6.90 -30.84
CA ALA A 496 13.44 -8.16 -31.14
C ALA A 496 12.47 -9.30 -31.49
N GLY A 497 11.18 -9.13 -31.18
CA GLY A 497 10.11 -10.10 -31.47
C GLY A 497 9.22 -9.70 -32.64
N LEU A 498 7.91 -9.98 -32.52
CA LEU A 498 6.93 -9.69 -33.56
C LEU A 498 5.99 -8.55 -33.16
N ILE A 499 5.91 -7.53 -34.00
CA ILE A 499 4.81 -6.55 -33.99
C ILE A 499 3.95 -6.82 -35.22
N THR A 500 2.66 -7.07 -35.03
CA THR A 500 1.74 -7.37 -36.14
C THR A 500 0.37 -6.72 -35.96
N HIS A 501 -0.29 -6.35 -37.06
CA HIS A 501 -1.66 -5.77 -37.02
C HIS A 501 -1.82 -4.63 -36.01
N SER A 502 -0.78 -3.82 -35.84
CA SER A 502 -0.70 -2.80 -34.79
C SER A 502 -0.53 -1.42 -35.42
N TYR A 503 -1.09 -0.41 -34.75
CA TYR A 503 -1.30 0.87 -35.40
C TYR A 503 -1.00 2.05 -34.49
N VAL A 504 -0.37 3.06 -35.09
CA VAL A 504 -0.01 4.27 -34.39
C VAL A 504 -0.76 5.44 -35.01
N GLY A 505 -1.72 5.97 -34.25
CA GLY A 505 -2.63 7.03 -34.69
C GLY A 505 -2.15 8.42 -34.28
N ALA A 506 -2.37 9.41 -35.15
CA ALA A 506 -2.32 10.82 -34.76
C ALA A 506 -3.67 11.26 -34.18
N ARG A 507 -3.68 11.71 -32.92
CA ARG A 507 -4.79 12.55 -32.43
C ARG A 507 -4.45 14.00 -32.66
N TYR A 508 -5.27 14.70 -33.43
CA TYR A 508 -5.19 16.14 -33.60
C TYR A 508 -6.16 16.82 -32.62
N TYR A 509 -5.66 17.32 -31.50
CA TYR A 509 -6.33 18.39 -30.76
C TYR A 509 -5.84 19.72 -31.32
N GLY A 510 -6.76 20.65 -31.61
CA GLY A 510 -6.54 21.86 -32.43
C GLY A 510 -5.45 22.87 -32.01
N ALA A 511 -4.55 22.55 -31.08
CA ALA A 511 -3.38 23.33 -30.72
C ALA A 511 -2.08 22.50 -30.82
N LEU A 512 -0.96 23.14 -31.19
CA LEU A 512 0.36 22.49 -31.38
C LEU A 512 0.80 21.66 -30.15
N ALA A 513 0.42 22.09 -28.94
CA ALA A 513 0.75 21.45 -27.66
C ALA A 513 -0.01 20.14 -27.37
N GLY A 514 -1.07 19.84 -28.13
CA GLY A 514 -1.93 18.65 -27.95
C GLY A 514 -1.78 17.59 -29.05
N ARG A 515 -0.77 17.69 -29.92
CA ARG A 515 -0.55 16.73 -31.00
C ARG A 515 0.21 15.51 -30.49
N SER A 516 -0.27 14.32 -30.83
CA SER A 516 0.49 13.08 -30.67
C SER A 516 1.73 13.11 -31.57
N TYR A 517 2.87 12.74 -31.00
CA TYR A 517 4.11 12.55 -31.74
C TYR A 517 4.95 11.43 -31.12
N VAL A 518 5.86 10.89 -31.92
CA VAL A 518 6.99 10.08 -31.47
C VAL A 518 8.25 10.91 -31.69
N GLY A 519 9.01 11.16 -30.62
CA GLY A 519 10.12 12.11 -30.64
C GLY A 519 11.34 11.61 -29.86
N GLY A 520 12.53 11.81 -30.41
CA GLY A 520 13.77 11.47 -29.71
C GLY A 520 14.99 12.17 -30.28
N ARG A 521 16.16 11.86 -29.74
CA ARG A 521 17.45 12.32 -30.26
C ARG A 521 17.92 11.45 -31.40
N SER A 522 18.01 10.13 -31.21
CA SER A 522 18.40 9.14 -32.22
C SER A 522 17.51 7.90 -32.22
N ASP A 523 17.53 7.12 -33.30
CA ASP A 523 16.79 5.85 -33.45
C ASP A 523 15.29 5.98 -33.17
N VAL A 524 14.63 6.84 -33.95
CA VAL A 524 13.21 7.17 -33.79
C VAL A 524 12.42 6.64 -34.97
N GLY A 525 11.42 5.80 -34.70
CA GLY A 525 10.51 5.27 -35.72
C GLY A 525 9.04 5.34 -35.34
N GLY A 526 8.16 5.39 -36.33
CA GLY A 526 6.72 5.49 -36.12
C GLY A 526 6.11 4.24 -35.49
N ILE A 527 6.65 3.04 -35.74
CA ILE A 527 6.24 1.78 -35.09
C ILE A 527 7.29 1.32 -34.08
N ALA A 528 8.51 1.05 -34.53
CA ALA A 528 9.63 0.64 -33.68
C ALA A 528 10.72 1.71 -33.70
N GLY A 529 11.41 1.95 -32.58
CA GLY A 529 12.64 2.74 -32.58
C GLY A 529 13.70 2.03 -33.40
N ALA A 530 14.15 0.85 -32.96
CA ALA A 530 15.04 -0.04 -33.72
C ALA A 530 14.54 -1.49 -33.76
N LEU A 531 15.10 -2.28 -34.67
CA LEU A 531 14.94 -3.74 -34.73
C LEU A 531 16.19 -4.41 -34.19
N GLN A 532 16.05 -5.56 -33.52
CA GLN A 532 17.19 -6.32 -33.00
C GLN A 532 17.02 -7.80 -33.35
N GLY A 533 18.11 -8.48 -33.73
CA GLY A 533 18.05 -9.90 -34.10
C GLY A 533 17.02 -10.17 -35.20
N GLU A 534 16.09 -11.08 -34.95
CA GLU A 534 15.02 -11.49 -35.88
C GLU A 534 13.73 -10.65 -35.75
N GLY A 535 13.83 -9.44 -35.19
CA GLY A 535 12.68 -8.57 -34.95
C GLY A 535 11.95 -8.19 -36.24
N ARG A 536 10.62 -8.36 -36.26
CA ARG A 536 9.77 -8.08 -37.43
C ARG A 536 8.61 -7.15 -37.11
N VAL A 537 8.26 -6.32 -38.09
CA VAL A 537 7.05 -5.50 -38.11
C VAL A 537 6.23 -5.90 -39.33
N GLU A 538 5.03 -6.42 -39.11
CA GLU A 538 4.16 -6.94 -40.15
C GLU A 538 2.77 -6.28 -40.08
N TYR A 539 2.11 -6.07 -41.22
CA TYR A 539 0.72 -5.59 -41.28
C TYR A 539 0.40 -4.39 -40.36
N SER A 540 1.37 -3.51 -40.15
CA SER A 540 1.32 -2.42 -39.17
C SER A 540 1.58 -1.09 -39.86
N TYR A 541 0.95 -0.01 -39.41
CA TYR A 541 1.16 1.31 -40.00
C TYR A 541 1.19 2.42 -38.94
N ALA A 542 1.97 3.45 -39.24
CA ALA A 542 2.05 4.67 -38.45
C ALA A 542 1.52 5.87 -39.24
N ALA A 543 0.59 6.61 -38.65
CA ALA A 543 0.04 7.86 -39.19
C ALA A 543 0.41 9.08 -38.33
N ILE A 544 1.40 8.93 -37.44
CA ILE A 544 1.84 9.95 -36.47
C ILE A 544 3.02 10.77 -36.98
N ASN A 545 3.19 11.97 -36.43
CA ASN A 545 4.41 12.74 -36.67
C ASN A 545 5.59 12.12 -35.90
N VAL A 546 6.71 11.92 -36.59
CA VAL A 546 7.95 11.36 -36.04
C VAL A 546 9.06 12.41 -36.12
N PHE A 547 9.77 12.66 -35.02
CA PHE A 547 10.82 13.67 -34.92
C PHE A 547 12.11 13.08 -34.34
N ALA A 548 13.23 13.31 -35.00
CA ALA A 548 14.56 12.96 -34.51
C ALA A 548 15.48 14.19 -34.55
N LEU A 549 16.32 14.38 -33.53
CA LEU A 549 17.24 15.54 -33.45
C LEU A 549 18.56 15.30 -34.18
N GLU A 550 19.15 14.13 -34.00
CA GLU A 550 20.53 13.78 -34.43
C GLU A 550 20.55 12.65 -35.47
N SER A 551 19.38 12.13 -35.86
CA SER A 551 19.26 11.07 -36.87
C SER A 551 18.06 11.30 -37.80
N THR A 552 17.91 10.45 -38.81
CA THR A 552 16.72 10.46 -39.67
C THR A 552 15.55 9.82 -38.91
N PRO A 553 14.36 10.44 -38.87
CA PRO A 553 13.16 9.78 -38.35
C PRO A 553 12.60 8.81 -39.39
N TYR A 554 12.07 7.67 -38.94
CA TYR A 554 11.57 6.62 -39.82
C TYR A 554 10.06 6.39 -39.63
N ALA A 555 9.38 5.99 -40.71
CA ALA A 555 7.95 5.69 -40.64
C ALA A 555 7.67 4.39 -39.86
N ASN A 556 8.44 3.34 -40.13
CA ASN A 556 8.25 2.02 -39.51
C ASN A 556 9.31 1.73 -38.44
N ALA A 557 10.59 1.62 -38.79
CA ALA A 557 11.69 1.38 -37.85
C ALA A 557 13.00 2.04 -38.30
N SER A 558 13.89 2.40 -37.36
CA SER A 558 15.16 3.07 -37.70
C SER A 558 16.21 2.19 -38.35
N GLU A 559 16.15 0.89 -38.07
CA GLU A 559 17.05 -0.13 -38.62
C GLU A 559 16.30 -1.18 -39.44
N ALA A 560 15.16 -0.82 -40.04
CA ALA A 560 14.50 -1.73 -40.98
C ALA A 560 15.48 -2.06 -42.13
N TYR A 561 15.92 -3.32 -42.21
CA TYR A 561 16.55 -3.83 -43.42
C TYR A 561 15.59 -3.59 -44.59
N ASN A 562 16.07 -2.84 -45.59
CA ASN A 562 15.42 -2.67 -46.89
C ASN A 562 15.27 -4.01 -47.61
#